data_AF-A0A2N6FNU7-F1
#
_entry.id   AF-A0A2N6FNU7-F1
#
_cell.length_a   1.000
_cell.length_b   1.000
_cell.length_c   1.000
_cell.angle_alpha   90.00
_cell.angle_beta   90.00
_cell.angle_gamma   90.00
#
_symmetry.space_group_name_H-M   'P 1'
#
loop_
_entity.id
_entity.type
_entity.pdbx_description
1 polymer ?
#
loop_
_entity_poly.entity_id
_entity_poly.type
_entity_poly.pdbx_seq_one_letter_code
_entity_poly.pdbx_strand_id
1 'polypeptide(L)' 'MDIDLKRLGTLITQQTYKIEKAVSGTGYLPRTVIGVGTFLLDNEGDYDLLTAKQQVTFERFLLPLLEAGADD' A
#
# COMPACT_ATOMS: atom_id res chain seq x y z
N MET A 1 -11.29 -3.94 7.83
CA MET A 1 -10.57 -2.64 7.88
C MET A 1 -11.19 -1.74 6.83
N ASP A 2 -11.31 -0.44 7.06
CA ASP A 2 -11.78 0.49 6.02
C ASP A 2 -10.57 1.14 5.34
N ILE A 3 -10.45 0.98 4.02
CA ILE A 3 -9.31 1.45 3.23
C ILE A 3 -9.80 2.53 2.25
N ASP A 4 -9.23 3.73 2.32
CA ASP A 4 -9.49 4.78 1.33
C ASP A 4 -8.88 4.40 -0.04
N LEU A 5 -9.73 3.84 -0.91
CA LEU A 5 -9.34 3.37 -2.25
C LEU A 5 -8.89 4.50 -3.17
N LYS A 6 -9.46 5.70 -3.01
CA LYS A 6 -9.05 6.85 -3.82
C LYS A 6 -7.60 7.20 -3.48
N ARG A 7 -7.31 7.26 -2.18
CA ARG A 7 -5.97 7.57 -1.71
C ARG A 7 -4.97 6.46 -1.98
N LEU A 8 -5.37 5.20 -1.85
CA LEU A 8 -4.55 4.05 -2.27
C LEU A 8 -4.22 4.14 -3.76
N GLY A 9 -5.20 4.46 -4.61
CA GLY A 9 -5.01 4.69 -6.03
C GLY A 9 -3.98 5.79 -6.30
N THR A 10 -4.13 6.96 -5.67
CA THR A 10 -3.14 8.05 -5.79
C THR A 10 -1.76 7.63 -5.30
N LEU A 11 -1.68 6.90 -4.18
CA LEU A 11 -0.41 6.46 -3.60
C LEU A 11 0.38 5.57 -4.57
N ILE A 12 -0.27 4.57 -5.15
CA ILE A 12 0.41 3.57 -5.98
C ILE A 12 0.59 3.99 -7.45
N THR A 13 -0.07 5.08 -7.89
CA THR A 13 0.04 5.57 -9.29
C THR A 13 0.80 6.89 -9.41
N GLN A 14 0.63 7.83 -8.46
CA GLN A 14 1.17 9.19 -8.55
C GLN A 14 2.22 9.48 -7.49
N GLN A 15 2.21 8.76 -6.36
CA GLN A 15 3.13 8.98 -5.24
C GLN A 15 4.06 7.76 -5.02
N THR A 16 4.41 7.06 -6.09
CA THR A 16 5.28 5.87 -6.05
C THR A 16 6.63 6.13 -5.39
N TYR A 17 7.16 7.36 -5.50
CA TYR A 17 8.40 7.77 -4.81
C TYR A 17 8.31 7.64 -3.28
N LYS A 18 7.11 7.79 -2.68
CA LYS A 18 6.91 7.57 -1.23
C LYS A 18 7.11 6.09 -0.89
N ILE A 19 6.61 5.20 -1.75
CA ILE A 19 6.79 3.75 -1.63
C ILE A 19 8.27 3.39 -1.81
N GLU A 20 8.94 3.92 -2.83
CA GLU A 20 10.38 3.70 -3.07
C GLU A 20 11.23 4.10 -1.86
N LYS A 21 10.93 5.27 -1.28
CA LYS A 21 11.59 5.74 -0.06
C LYS A 21 11.33 4.80 1.13
N ALA A 22 10.08 4.33 1.30
CA ALA A 22 9.70 3.45 2.40
C ALA A 22 10.36 2.07 2.32
N VAL A 23 10.57 1.53 1.11
CA VAL A 23 11.18 0.19 0.93
C VAL A 23 12.71 0.22 0.89
N SER A 24 13.33 1.39 0.73
CA SER A 24 14.79 1.52 0.63
C SER A 24 15.49 0.90 1.85
N GLY A 25 16.47 0.03 1.59
CA GLY A 25 17.23 -0.67 2.64
C GLY A 25 16.50 -1.84 3.32
N THR A 26 15.26 -2.15 2.95
CA THR A 26 14.47 -3.23 3.59
C THR A 26 14.54 -4.58 2.85
N GLY A 27 15.09 -4.61 1.64
CA GLY A 27 15.11 -5.77 0.76
C GLY A 27 13.80 -6.02 0.00
N TYR A 28 12.75 -5.23 0.25
CA TYR A 28 11.51 -5.27 -0.52
C TYR A 28 11.67 -4.47 -1.82
N LEU A 29 10.98 -4.93 -2.87
CA LEU A 29 10.93 -4.22 -4.14
C LEU A 29 9.71 -3.29 -4.16
N PRO A 30 9.83 -2.04 -4.65
CA PRO A 30 8.70 -1.12 -4.78
C PRO A 30 7.52 -1.75 -5.52
N ARG A 31 7.79 -2.49 -6.60
CA ARG A 31 6.77 -3.20 -7.39
C ARG A 31 5.95 -4.21 -6.58
N THR A 32 6.54 -4.83 -5.56
CA THR A 32 5.82 -5.78 -4.70
C THR A 32 4.81 -5.06 -3.83
N VAL A 33 5.18 -3.90 -3.27
CA VAL A 33 4.29 -3.08 -2.46
C VAL A 33 3.17 -2.48 -3.33
N ILE A 34 3.53 -1.96 -4.51
CA ILE A 34 2.56 -1.45 -5.49
C ILE A 34 1.57 -2.55 -5.89
N GLY A 35 2.04 -3.77 -6.17
CA GLY A 35 1.18 -4.89 -6.54
C GLY A 35 0.18 -5.29 -5.45
N VAL A 36 0.53 -5.19 -4.17
CA VAL A 36 -0.42 -5.39 -3.07
C VAL A 36 -1.50 -4.30 -3.08
N GLY A 37 -1.12 -3.05 -3.31
CA GLY A 37 -2.07 -1.95 -3.43
C GLY A 37 -3.00 -2.10 -4.63
N THR A 38 -2.47 -2.53 -5.79
CA THR A 38 -3.28 -2.81 -6.98
C THR A 38 -4.28 -3.93 -6.70
N PHE A 39 -3.84 -5.02 -6.07
CA PHE A 39 -4.74 -6.12 -5.71
C PHE A 39 -5.89 -5.66 -4.81
N LEU A 40 -5.60 -4.80 -3.82
CA LEU A 40 -6.65 -4.23 -2.98
C LEU A 40 -7.64 -3.37 -3.79
N LEU A 41 -7.17 -2.55 -4.73
CA LEU A 41 -8.07 -1.76 -5.59
C LEU A 41 -8.97 -2.65 -6.45
N ASP A 42 -8.40 -3.71 -7.03
CA ASP A 42 -9.14 -4.66 -7.85
C ASP A 42 -10.20 -5.45 -7.05
N ASN A 43 -10.04 -5.53 -5.73
CA ASN A 43 -10.93 -6.23 -4.81
C ASN A 43 -11.64 -5.28 -3.83
N GLU A 44 -11.91 -4.05 -4.24
CA GLU A 44 -12.72 -3.08 -3.47
C GLU A 44 -12.21 -2.83 -2.03
N GLY A 45 -10.92 -3.01 -1.78
CA GLY A 45 -10.30 -2.82 -0.47
C GLY A 45 -10.44 -4.00 0.49
N ASP A 46 -10.88 -5.16 0.02
CA ASP A 46 -11.04 -6.32 0.89
C ASP A 46 -9.69 -6.85 1.38
N TYR A 47 -9.32 -6.42 2.59
CA TYR A 47 -8.10 -6.80 3.29
C TYR A 47 -8.03 -8.29 3.60
N ASP A 48 -9.18 -8.94 3.82
CA ASP A 48 -9.22 -10.33 4.24
C ASP A 48 -8.90 -11.28 3.06
N LEU A 49 -8.94 -10.78 1.82
CA LEU A 49 -8.47 -11.51 0.63
C LEU A 49 -6.95 -11.52 0.47
N LEU A 50 -6.22 -10.67 1.21
CA LEU A 50 -4.77 -10.69 1.19
C LEU A 50 -4.24 -11.95 1.88
N THR A 51 -3.24 -12.59 1.28
CA THR A 51 -2.47 -13.62 1.98
C THR A 51 -1.72 -13.02 3.17
N ALA A 52 -1.36 -13.83 4.17
CA ALA A 52 -0.59 -13.38 5.33
C ALA A 52 0.69 -12.59 4.98
N LYS A 53 1.37 -12.94 3.88
CA LYS A 53 2.56 -12.21 3.41
C LYS A 53 2.23 -10.84 2.81
N GLN A 54 1.11 -10.75 2.09
CA GLN A 54 0.62 -9.48 1.54
C GLN A 54 0.09 -8.56 2.65
N GLN A 55 -0.58 -9.12 3.66
CA GLN A 55 -1.00 -8.41 4.87
C GLN A 55 0.19 -7.74 5.57
N VAL A 56 1.27 -8.49 5.82
CA VAL A 56 2.51 -7.93 6.37
C VAL A 56 3.09 -6.82 5.48
N THR A 57 3.00 -6.97 4.15
CA THR A 57 3.48 -5.94 3.22
C THR A 57 2.61 -4.68 3.27
N PHE A 58 1.29 -4.84 3.36
CA PHE A 58 0.34 -3.75 3.50
C PHE A 58 0.55 -3.01 4.82
N GLU A 59 0.52 -3.71 5.95
CA GLU A 59 0.67 -3.14 7.29
C GLU A 59 2.01 -2.43 7.46
N ARG A 60 3.08 -2.96 6.87
CA ARG A 60 4.42 -2.39 7.01
C ARG A 60 4.64 -1.15 6.14
N PHE A 61 4.06 -1.09 4.94
CA PHE A 61 4.41 -0.07 3.95
C PHE A 61 3.24 0.78 3.48
N LEU A 62 2.09 0.17 3.16
CA LEU A 62 0.95 0.90 2.61
C LEU A 62 0.16 1.60 3.72
N LEU A 63 -0.15 0.90 4.82
CA LEU A 63 -0.94 1.45 5.92
C LEU A 63 -0.33 2.74 6.50
N PRO A 64 0.99 2.81 6.82
CA PRO A 64 1.58 4.05 7.35
C PRO A 64 1.52 5.21 6.36
N LEU A 65 1.65 4.94 5.05
CA LEU A 65 1.56 5.97 4.00
C LEU A 65 0.11 6.43 3.77
N LEU A 66 -0.85 5.55 3.98
CA LEU A 66 -2.29 5.84 3.97
C LEU A 66 -2.78 6.52 5.24
N GLU A 67 -2.06 6.43 6.36
CA GLU A 67 -2.39 7.19 7.56
C GLU A 67 -1.69 8.56 7.58
N ALA A 68 -0.43 8.65 7.15
CA ALA A 68 0.42 9.85 7.29
C ALA A 68 -0.03 11.11 6.51
N GLY A 69 -0.98 11.00 5.60
CA GLY A 69 -1.60 12.12 4.86
C GLY A 69 -3.11 12.22 5.10
N ALA A 70 -3.61 11.66 6.22
CA ALA A 70 -4.99 11.90 6.67
C ALA A 70 -5.14 13.25 7.40
N ASP A 71 -4.01 13.94 7.60
CA ASP A 71 -3.87 15.20 8.33
C ASP A 71 -3.50 16.40 7.42
N ASP A 72 -3.47 16.20 6.08
CA ASP A 72 -3.14 17.26 5.08
C ASP A 72 -4.40 17.72 4.32
#